data_AF-A0A1F9WGW1-F1
#
_entry.id   AF-A0A1F9WGW1-F1
#
_cell.length_a   1.000
_cell.length_b   1.000
_cell.length_c   1.000
_cell.angle_alpha   90.00
_cell.angle_beta   90.00
_cell.angle_gamma   90.00
#
_symmetry.space_group_name_H-M   'P 1'
#
loop_
_entity.id
_entity.type
_entity.pdbx_description
1 polymer ?
#
loop_
_entity_poly.entity_id
_entity_poly.type
_entity_poly.pdbx_seq_one_letter_code
_entity_poly.pdbx_strand_id
1 'polypeptide(L)' 'MKKFAFSRTARLRLKKDFEAVFAEARKTITSDLVMWHSGGDAEKKIGLMVSKKTGGAVQRNRLKRLLREAFRL' A
#
# COMPACT_ATOMS: atom_id res chain seq x y z
N MET A 1 16.58 -17.27 0.43
CA MET A 1 15.37 -16.41 0.38
C MET A 1 15.22 -15.67 1.70
N LYS A 2 15.01 -14.34 1.71
CA LYS A 2 14.82 -13.59 2.97
C LYS A 2 13.44 -13.90 3.54
N LYS A 3 13.36 -14.72 4.59
CA LYS A 3 12.14 -15.25 5.23
C LYS A 3 11.11 -14.17 5.65
N PHE A 4 11.56 -12.93 5.82
CA PHE A 4 10.74 -11.80 6.27
C PHE A 4 10.64 -10.65 5.25
N ALA A 5 11.16 -10.81 4.03
CA ALA A 5 11.09 -9.76 3.04
C ALA A 5 9.68 -9.67 2.42
N PHE A 6 9.12 -8.47 2.36
CA PHE A 6 7.85 -8.24 1.67
C PHE A 6 7.97 -8.59 0.18
N SER A 7 7.15 -9.54 -0.30
CA SER A 7 7.22 -10.07 -1.67
C SER A 7 7.08 -8.96 -2.72
N ARG A 8 7.62 -9.20 -3.92
CA ARG A 8 7.41 -8.32 -5.08
C ARG A 8 6.01 -8.49 -5.66
N THR A 9 5.43 -9.69 -5.58
CA THR A 9 4.07 -10.00 -6.08
C THR A 9 2.99 -9.31 -5.26
N ALA A 10 3.19 -9.18 -3.94
CA ALA A 10 2.30 -8.48 -3.02
C ALA A 10 2.35 -6.94 -3.12
N ARG A 11 3.08 -6.36 -4.08
CA ARG A 11 3.21 -4.90 -4.26
C ARG A 11 2.43 -4.45 -5.48
N LEU A 12 1.56 -3.46 -5.30
CA LEU A 12 0.98 -2.67 -6.39
C LEU A 12 2.02 -1.66 -6.87
N ARG A 13 2.38 -1.71 -8.17
CA ARG A 13 3.48 -0.88 -8.71
C ARG A 13 3.13 -0.16 -10.01
N LEU A 14 2.25 -0.74 -10.82
CA LEU A 14 1.91 -0.18 -12.13
C LEU A 14 0.82 0.86 -11.97
N LYS A 15 0.94 1.97 -12.70
CA LYS A 15 -0.05 3.05 -12.71
C LYS A 15 -1.45 2.53 -13.06
N LYS A 16 -1.55 1.64 -14.05
CA LYS A 16 -2.80 0.97 -14.46
C LYS A 16 -3.49 0.24 -13.30
N ASP A 17 -2.70 -0.42 -12.44
CA ASP A 17 -3.26 -1.14 -11.29
C ASP A 17 -3.85 -0.16 -10.26
N PHE A 18 -3.18 0.97 -10.04
CA PHE A 18 -3.72 2.03 -9.18
C PHE A 18 -5.00 2.64 -9.76
N GLU A 19 -5.04 2.91 -11.06
CA GLU A 19 -6.23 3.41 -11.75
C GLU A 19 -7.41 2.46 -11.64
N ALA A 20 -7.19 1.16 -11.85
CA ALA A 20 -8.21 0.12 -11.67
C ALA A 20 -8.75 0.09 -10.23
N VAL A 21 -7.86 0.15 -9.22
CA VAL A 21 -8.27 0.21 -7.81
C VAL A 21 -9.09 1.48 -7.55
N PHE A 22 -8.69 2.65 -8.05
CA PHE A 22 -9.46 3.86 -7.83
C PHE A 22 -10.85 3.86 -8.48
N ALA A 23 -11.01 3.14 -9.60
CA ALA A 23 -12.28 3.04 -10.32
C ALA A 23 -13.27 2.08 -9.63
N GLU A 24 -12.79 0.95 -9.12
CA GLU A 24 -13.66 -0.16 -8.69
C GLU A 24 -13.69 -0.37 -7.17
N ALA A 25 -12.74 0.18 -6.42
CA ALA A 25 -12.61 -0.10 -4.99
C ALA A 25 -13.48 0.78 -4.10
N ARG A 26 -13.83 0.24 -2.93
CA ARG A 26 -14.45 1.00 -1.84
C ARG A 26 -13.39 1.89 -1.19
N LYS A 27 -13.78 3.10 -0.82
CA LYS A 27 -12.94 4.08 -0.14
C LYS A 27 -13.27 4.12 1.34
N THR A 28 -12.25 3.98 2.19
CA THR A 28 -12.33 4.17 3.63
C THR A 28 -11.38 5.29 4.05
N ILE A 29 -11.88 6.21 4.88
CA ILE A 29 -11.14 7.38 5.34
C ILE A 29 -11.08 7.33 6.86
N THR A 30 -9.90 7.56 7.41
CA THR A 30 -9.64 7.72 8.84
C THR A 30 -8.89 9.04 9.06
N SER A 31 -8.65 9.43 10.31
CA SER A 31 -7.81 10.59 10.65
C SER A 31 -6.42 10.51 10.03
N ASP A 32 -5.85 9.30 9.93
CA ASP A 32 -4.44 9.09 9.63
C ASP A 32 -4.19 8.44 8.25
N LEU A 33 -5.23 7.86 7.64
CA LEU A 33 -5.11 7.08 6.41
C LEU A 33 -6.35 7.20 5.51
N VAL A 34 -6.11 7.29 4.21
CA VAL A 34 -7.10 7.03 3.16
C VAL A 34 -6.74 5.72 2.48
N MET A 35 -7.68 4.79 2.44
CA MET A 35 -7.50 3.46 1.86
C MET A 35 -8.56 3.18 0.82
N TRP A 36 -8.12 2.61 -0.30
CA TRP A 36 -8.99 2.00 -1.30
C TRP A 36 -8.82 0.49 -1.22
N HIS A 37 -9.93 -0.25 -1.13
CA HIS A 37 -9.92 -1.70 -1.05
C HIS A 37 -11.08 -2.30 -1.86
N SER A 38 -10.78 -3.36 -2.59
CA SER A 38 -11.76 -4.22 -3.23
C SER A 38 -11.66 -5.61 -2.61
N GLY A 39 -12.80 -6.27 -2.42
CA GLY A 39 -12.84 -7.66 -1.98
C GLY A 39 -12.65 -8.60 -3.17
N GLY A 40 -11.99 -9.74 -2.96
CA GLY A 40 -11.86 -10.80 -3.96
C GLY A 40 -10.73 -11.78 -3.62
N ASP A 41 -10.77 -12.96 -4.24
CA ASP A 41 -9.78 -14.05 -4.08
C ASP A 41 -8.44 -13.78 -4.81
N ALA A 42 -8.29 -12.62 -5.46
CA ALA A 42 -7.05 -12.24 -6.10
C ALA A 42 -5.93 -12.05 -5.07
N GLU A 43 -4.69 -12.30 -5.48
CA GLU A 43 -3.51 -12.07 -4.65
C GLU A 43 -3.57 -10.70 -3.94
N LYS A 44 -3.46 -10.71 -2.62
CA LYS A 44 -3.47 -9.49 -1.80
C LYS A 44 -2.26 -8.61 -2.16
N LYS A 45 -2.51 -7.48 -2.83
CA LYS A 45 -1.50 -6.48 -3.20
C LYS A 45 -1.73 -5.17 -2.46
N ILE A 46 -0.65 -4.51 -2.06
CA ILE A 46 -0.71 -3.18 -1.44
C ILE A 46 0.08 -2.14 -2.26
N GLY A 47 -0.56 -1.01 -2.52
CA GLY A 47 0.05 0.20 -3.05
C GLY A 47 0.12 1.27 -1.96
N LEU A 48 1.26 1.96 -1.84
CA LEU A 48 1.45 3.00 -0.82
C LEU A 48 1.81 4.33 -1.47
N MET A 49 0.96 5.33 -1.26
CA MET A 49 1.24 6.72 -1.60
C MET A 49 1.47 7.50 -0.31
N VAL A 50 2.65 8.12 -0.21
CA VAL A 50 3.00 8.97 0.94
C VAL A 50 3.37 10.35 0.43
N SER A 51 2.60 11.35 0.85
CA SER A 51 2.79 12.74 0.45
C SER A 51 4.16 13.26 0.88
N LYS A 52 4.70 14.23 0.12
CA LYS A 52 5.89 14.99 0.55
C LYS A 52 5.62 15.77 1.85
N LYS A 53 4.36 16.10 2.14
CA LYS A 53 3.94 16.79 3.37
C LYS A 53 4.15 15.97 4.64
N THR A 54 4.22 14.64 4.53
CA THR A 54 4.48 13.74 5.67
C THR A 54 5.91 13.86 6.23
N GLY A 55 6.79 14.59 5.54
CA GLY A 55 8.13 14.92 6.01
C GLY A 55 9.26 14.38 5.13
N GLY A 56 10.44 14.24 5.72
CA GLY A 56 11.68 13.90 5.02
C GLY A 56 11.68 12.50 4.39
N ALA A 57 12.66 12.23 3.52
CA ALA A 57 12.79 10.94 2.85
C ALA A 57 12.84 9.75 3.83
N VAL A 58 13.56 9.92 4.95
CA VAL A 58 13.69 8.89 6.00
C VAL A 58 12.33 8.61 6.66
N GLN A 59 11.58 9.64 7.05
CA GLN A 59 10.27 9.52 7.69
C GLN A 59 9.28 8.82 6.75
N ARG A 60 9.21 9.23 5.48
CA ARG A 60 8.36 8.58 4.47
C ARG A 60 8.75 7.13 4.22
N ASN A 61 10.05 6.81 4.21
CA ASN A 61 10.52 5.44 4.02
C ASN A 61 10.23 4.56 5.24
N ARG A 62 10.33 5.10 6.45
CA ARG A 62 9.93 4.42 7.69
C ARG A 62 8.45 4.09 7.66
N LEU A 63 7.58 5.06 7.34
CA LEU A 63 6.14 4.83 7.23
C LEU A 63 5.80 3.73 6.21
N LYS A 64 6.39 3.79 5.01
CA LYS A 64 6.21 2.73 4.00
C LYS A 64 6.72 1.36 4.44
N ARG A 65 7.70 1.28 5.34
CA ARG A 65 8.19 0.00 5.88
C ARG A 65 7.21 -0.55 6.90
N LEU A 66 6.74 0.27 7.83
CA LEU A 66 5.75 -0.12 8.84
C LEU A 66 4.44 -0.59 8.20
N LEU A 67 3.91 0.15 7.23
CA LEU A 67 2.66 -0.24 6.55
C LEU A 67 2.79 -1.54 5.76
N ARG A 68 3.95 -1.80 5.13
CA ARG A 68 4.21 -3.07 4.45
C ARG A 68 4.32 -4.23 5.41
N GLU A 69 4.87 -3.99 6.60
CA GLU A 69 4.98 -5.01 7.64
C GLU A 69 3.62 -5.32 8.26
N ALA A 70 2.81 -4.30 8.54
CA ALA A 70 1.45 -4.48 9.02
C ALA A 70 0.54 -5.24 8.02
N PHE A 71 0.80 -5.12 6.72
CA PHE A 71 0.10 -5.90 5.69
C PHE A 71 0.67 -7.32 5.50
N ARG A 72 1.89 -7.59 5.96
CA ARG A 72 2.56 -8.90 5.85
C ARG A 72 2.10 -9.87 6.94
N LEU A 73 1.86 -9.34 8.14
CA LEU A 73 1.35 -10.06 9.31
C LEU A 73 -0.15 -10.32 9.17
#